data_AF-A0A485A1Z0-F1
#
_entry.id   AF-A0A485A1Z0-F1
#
_cell.length_a   1.000
_cell.length_b   1.000
_cell.length_c   1.000
_cell.angle_alpha   90.00
_cell.angle_beta   90.00
_cell.angle_gamma   90.00
#
_symmetry.space_group_name_H-M   'P 1'
#
loop_
_entity.id
_entity.type
_entity.pdbx_description
1 polymer ?
#
loop_
_entity_poly.entity_id
_entity_poly.type
_entity_poly.pdbx_seq_one_letter_code
_entity_poly.pdbx_strand_id
1 'polypeptide(L)'
;MVQFLQATSKNTNLDQSALSSISVGYNNSWQGITYGLNYTYSLNQDDDESDNNSGHNESQFSLNVSIPFDKFLPGSYVNYSLNNTHHGATTHNVGISGTALEDNRLNWGIQGRVFQR
;
A
#
# COMPACT_ATOMS: atom_id res chain seq x y z
N MET A 1 3.64 18.87 -11.37
CA MET A 1 3.29 17.45 -11.57
C MET A 1 4.52 16.67 -11.25
N VAL A 2 4.46 15.77 -10.25
CA VAL A 2 5.58 14.92 -9.91
C VAL A 2 5.15 13.48 -10.15
N GLN A 3 5.90 12.75 -10.96
CA GLN A 3 5.63 11.35 -11.31
C GLN A 3 6.85 10.52 -10.93
N PHE A 4 6.64 9.47 -10.13
CA PHE A 4 7.69 8.53 -9.78
C PHE A 4 7.23 7.11 -10.09
N LEU A 5 7.94 6.45 -11.01
CA LEU A 5 7.87 5.02 -11.23
C LEU A 5 9.02 4.37 -10.46
N GLN A 6 8.70 3.37 -9.64
CA GLN A 6 9.65 2.63 -8.85
C GLN A 6 9.47 1.14 -9.13
N ALA A 7 10.58 0.45 -9.39
CA ALA A 7 10.59 -1.00 -9.52
C ALA A 7 11.66 -1.55 -8.58
N THR A 8 11.35 -2.64 -7.90
CA THR A 8 12.27 -3.30 -6.97
C THR A 8 12.11 -4.81 -7.12
N SER A 9 13.23 -5.50 -7.24
CA SER A 9 13.30 -6.96 -7.25
C SER A 9 14.20 -7.40 -6.11
N LYS A 10 13.76 -8.39 -5.32
CA LYS A 10 14.55 -9.03 -4.28
C LYS A 10 14.51 -10.54 -4.49
N ASN A 11 15.68 -11.16 -4.49
CA ASN A 11 15.84 -12.60 -4.54
C ASN A 11 16.71 -13.01 -3.35
N THR A 12 16.18 -13.89 -2.50
CA THR A 12 16.91 -14.47 -1.37
C THR A 12 16.82 -15.98 -1.46
N ASN A 13 17.98 -16.62 -1.59
CA ASN A 13 18.11 -18.07 -1.50
C ASN A 13 18.44 -18.39 -0.03
N LEU A 14 17.47 -18.93 0.69
CA LEU A 14 17.72 -19.61 1.95
C LEU A 14 17.84 -21.11 1.63
N ASP A 15 18.63 -21.85 2.41
CA ASP A 15 19.10 -23.23 2.19
C ASP A 15 17.98 -24.31 2.09
N GLN A 16 16.72 -23.90 1.91
CA GLN A 16 15.52 -24.71 1.72
C GLN A 16 14.31 -23.93 1.13
N SER A 17 14.42 -22.63 0.84
CA SER A 17 13.33 -21.84 0.24
C SER A 17 13.89 -20.69 -0.62
N ALA A 18 13.49 -20.65 -1.89
CA ALA A 18 13.77 -19.52 -2.78
C ALA A 18 12.62 -18.51 -2.70
N LEU A 19 12.89 -17.33 -2.12
CA LEU A 19 11.94 -16.21 -2.09
C LEU A 19 12.32 -15.19 -3.17
N SER A 20 11.44 -15.04 -4.16
CA SER A 20 11.60 -14.02 -5.20
C SER A 20 10.42 -13.06 -5.17
N SER A 21 10.67 -11.77 -4.94
CA SER A 21 9.64 -10.73 -4.92
C SER A 21 9.94 -9.60 -5.90
N ILE A 22 8.93 -9.19 -6.65
CA ILE A 22 8.97 -8.07 -7.60
C ILE A 22 7.89 -7.08 -7.18
N SER A 23 8.26 -5.82 -7.03
CA SER A 23 7.34 -4.72 -6.70
C SER A 23 7.45 -3.62 -7.74
N VAL A 24 6.30 -3.12 -8.20
CA VAL A 24 6.20 -1.97 -9.08
C VAL A 24 5.24 -0.97 -8.46
N GLY A 25 5.68 0.28 -8.34
CA GLY A 25 4.92 1.37 -7.75
C GLY A 25 4.89 2.58 -8.65
N TYR A 26 3.73 3.18 -8.82
CA TYR A 26 3.54 4.45 -9.50
C TYR A 26 2.89 5.45 -8.56
N ASN A 27 3.52 6.61 -8.37
CA ASN A 27 2.98 7.69 -7.55
C ASN A 27 2.94 8.99 -8.36
N ASN A 28 1.83 9.70 -8.26
CA ASN A 28 1.59 10.96 -8.94
C ASN A 28 0.97 11.97 -7.98
N SER A 29 1.43 13.22 -8.04
CA SER A 29 0.80 14.34 -7.34
C SER A 29 0.41 15.49 -8.27
N TRP A 30 -0.83 15.94 -8.11
CA TRP A 30 -1.41 17.05 -8.85
C TRP A 30 -2.29 17.92 -7.95
N GLN A 31 -2.00 19.22 -7.93
CA GLN A 31 -2.74 20.22 -7.13
C GLN A 31 -2.87 19.84 -5.64
N GLY A 32 -1.83 19.24 -5.07
CA GLY A 32 -1.82 18.76 -3.68
C GLY A 32 -2.49 17.40 -3.48
N ILE A 33 -3.26 16.90 -4.45
CA ILE A 33 -3.81 15.55 -4.41
C ILE A 33 -2.71 14.56 -4.81
N THR A 34 -2.51 13.52 -4.01
CA THR A 34 -1.53 12.46 -4.28
C THR A 34 -2.25 11.14 -4.49
N TYR A 35 -1.83 10.41 -5.52
CA TYR A 35 -2.37 9.11 -5.88
C TYR A 35 -1.21 8.14 -6.10
N GLY A 36 -1.33 6.94 -5.56
CA GLY A 36 -0.28 5.93 -5.58
C GLY A 36 -0.88 4.55 -5.83
N LEU A 37 -0.31 3.83 -6.78
CA LEU A 37 -0.61 2.43 -7.05
C LEU A 37 0.66 1.63 -6.82
N ASN A 38 0.57 0.53 -6.08
CA ASN A 38 1.67 -0.42 -5.98
C ASN A 38 1.16 -1.84 -6.17
N TYR A 39 1.91 -2.62 -6.92
CA TYR A 39 1.68 -4.02 -7.15
C TYR A 39 2.95 -4.80 -6.81
N THR A 40 2.80 -5.80 -5.95
CA THR A 40 3.88 -6.68 -5.52
C THR A 40 3.49 -8.12 -5.83
N TYR A 41 4.43 -8.87 -6.38
CA TYR A 41 4.31 -10.29 -6.67
C TYR A 41 5.47 -11.03 -6.00
N SER A 42 5.15 -12.02 -5.19
CA SER A 42 6.11 -12.85 -4.46
C SER A 42 5.86 -14.32 -4.80
N LEU A 43 6.92 -15.03 -5.18
CA LEU A 43 6.91 -16.48 -5.27
C LEU A 43 7.62 -17.05 -4.04
N ASN A 44 6.92 -17.96 -3.37
CA ASN A 44 7.49 -18.81 -2.33
C ASN A 44 7.64 -20.21 -2.94
N GLN A 45 8.88 -20.64 -3.14
CA GLN A 45 9.20 -21.98 -3.60
C GLN A 45 9.77 -22.76 -2.41
N ASP A 46 8.96 -23.65 -1.83
CA ASP A 46 9.41 -24.59 -0.80
C ASP A 46 10.03 -25.81 -1.49
N ASP A 47 11.29 -26.11 -1.17
CA ASP A 47 12.07 -27.22 -1.75
C ASP A 47 11.83 -28.54 -0.98
N ASP A 48 10.60 -28.83 -0.54
CA ASP A 48 10.27 -30.14 0.03
C ASP A 48 9.99 -31.14 -1.11
N GLU A 49 10.95 -32.05 -1.34
CA GLU A 49 10.96 -33.12 -2.37
C GLU A 49 9.83 -34.18 -2.23
N SER A 50 8.82 -33.97 -1.40
CA SER A 50 7.74 -34.93 -1.18
C SER A 50 6.40 -34.23 -1.22
N ASP A 51 5.57 -34.62 -2.20
CA ASP A 51 4.16 -34.28 -2.33
C ASP A 51 3.83 -32.85 -2.84
N ASN A 52 3.27 -32.81 -4.05
CA ASN A 52 2.37 -31.77 -4.56
C ASN A 52 2.88 -30.33 -4.49
N ASN A 53 3.73 -29.98 -5.46
CA ASN A 53 3.95 -28.66 -6.08
C ASN A 53 2.88 -27.60 -5.71
N SER A 54 3.00 -27.01 -4.52
CA SER A 54 2.10 -26.00 -3.98
C SER A 54 2.91 -24.73 -3.74
N GLY A 55 3.60 -24.25 -4.78
CA GLY A 55 4.23 -22.93 -4.74
C GLY A 55 3.17 -21.88 -4.40
N HIS A 56 3.25 -21.32 -3.20
CA HIS A 56 2.31 -20.31 -2.75
C HIS A 56 2.69 -18.97 -3.40
N ASN A 57 2.03 -18.67 -4.53
CA ASN A 57 2.18 -17.40 -5.20
C ASN A 57 1.31 -16.34 -4.49
N GLU A 58 1.98 -15.34 -3.93
CA GLU A 58 1.32 -14.22 -3.24
C GLU A 58 1.41 -12.97 -4.11
N SER A 59 0.27 -12.42 -4.51
CA SER A 59 0.22 -11.11 -5.13
C SER A 59 -0.53 -10.13 -4.25
N GLN A 60 0.00 -8.92 -4.14
CA GLN A 60 -0.56 -7.84 -3.36
C GLN A 60 -0.72 -6.61 -4.24
N PHE A 61 -1.94 -6.08 -4.26
CA PHE A 61 -2.28 -4.81 -4.88
C PHE A 61 -2.57 -3.78 -3.79
N SER A 62 -2.05 -2.56 -3.95
CA SER A 62 -2.35 -1.44 -3.09
C SER A 62 -2.65 -0.18 -3.89
N LEU A 63 -3.69 0.54 -3.50
CA LEU A 63 -4.03 1.86 -4.00
C LEU A 63 -4.05 2.81 -2.80
N ASN A 64 -3.46 3.98 -2.95
CA ASN A 64 -3.44 5.03 -1.94
C ASN A 64 -3.83 6.35 -2.60
N VAL A 65 -4.72 7.09 -1.97
CA VAL A 65 -5.17 8.40 -2.43
C VAL A 65 -5.19 9.34 -1.22
N SER A 66 -4.58 10.51 -1.37
CA SER A 66 -4.55 11.56 -0.35
C SER A 66 -5.04 12.85 -0.99
N ILE A 67 -6.15 13.38 -0.49
CA ILE A 67 -6.80 14.58 -1.02
C ILE A 67 -6.73 15.68 0.04
N PRO A 68 -6.08 16.83 -0.24
CA PRO A 68 -6.20 18.01 0.61
C PRO A 68 -7.65 18.45 0.65
N PHE A 69 -8.20 18.52 1.86
CA PHE A 69 -9.56 18.93 2.14
C PHE A 69 -9.62 20.37 2.68
N ASP A 70 -8.63 21.18 2.31
CA ASP A 70 -8.41 22.55 2.80
C ASP A 70 -9.58 23.49 2.58
N LYS A 71 -10.40 23.24 1.54
CA LYS A 71 -11.59 24.06 1.25
C LYS A 71 -12.68 23.98 2.31
N PHE A 72 -12.74 22.87 3.05
CA PHE A 72 -13.76 22.63 4.07
C PHE A 72 -13.15 22.67 5.47
N LEU A 73 -11.93 22.13 5.62
CA LEU A 73 -11.19 22.10 6.87
C LEU A 73 -9.71 22.41 6.59
N PRO A 74 -9.28 23.68 6.75
CA PRO A 74 -7.92 24.10 6.43
C PRO A 74 -6.86 23.25 7.12
N GLY A 75 -5.84 22.83 6.37
CA GLY A 75 -4.74 22.03 6.91
C GLY A 75 -5.14 20.58 7.18
N SER A 76 -6.16 20.06 6.48
CA SER A 76 -6.65 18.69 6.62
C SER A 76 -6.58 17.92 5.31
N TYR A 77 -6.36 16.62 5.43
CA TYR A 77 -6.18 15.68 4.32
C TYR A 77 -7.02 14.45 4.59
N VAL A 78 -7.74 14.01 3.56
CA VAL A 78 -8.43 12.73 3.56
C VAL A 78 -7.53 11.71 2.89
N ASN A 79 -7.28 10.61 3.58
CA ASN A 79 -6.48 9.50 3.09
C ASN A 79 -7.38 8.29 2.91
N TYR A 80 -7.31 7.68 1.74
CA TYR A 80 -7.97 6.42 1.46
C TYR A 80 -6.93 5.43 0.92
N SER A 81 -6.88 4.24 1.48
CA SER A 81 -6.03 3.17 0.96
C SER A 81 -6.77 1.85 0.89
N LEU A 82 -6.59 1.18 -0.24
CA LEU A 82 -7.11 -0.14 -0.50
C LEU A 82 -5.94 -1.09 -0.64
N ASN A 83 -6.00 -2.22 0.06
CA ASN A 83 -5.02 -3.28 -0.05
C ASN A 83 -5.76 -4.59 -0.33
N ASN A 84 -5.39 -5.27 -1.40
CA ASN A 84 -5.93 -6.56 -1.78
C ASN A 84 -4.78 -7.57 -1.89
N THR A 85 -4.98 -8.76 -1.37
CA THR A 85 -4.01 -9.86 -1.46
C THR A 85 -4.70 -11.07 -2.09
N HIS A 86 -4.08 -11.70 -3.08
CA HIS A 86 -4.70 -12.74 -3.90
C HIS A 86 -5.09 -14.02 -3.14
N HIS A 87 -4.50 -14.22 -1.95
CA HIS A 87 -4.83 -15.30 -1.02
C HIS A 87 -5.31 -14.78 0.35
N GLY A 88 -5.67 -13.49 0.45
CA GLY A 88 -6.01 -12.86 1.72
C GLY A 88 -7.16 -11.87 1.65
N ALA A 89 -7.41 -11.18 2.75
CA ALA A 89 -8.51 -10.25 2.88
C ALA A 89 -8.26 -8.95 2.11
N THR A 90 -9.33 -8.34 1.60
CA THR A 90 -9.27 -6.95 1.13
C THR A 90 -9.45 -6.02 2.32
N THR A 91 -8.53 -5.08 2.48
CA THR A 91 -8.56 -4.09 3.55
C THR A 91 -8.75 -2.71 2.97
N HIS A 92 -9.82 -2.04 3.41
CA HIS A 92 -10.10 -0.65 3.10
C HIS A 92 -9.73 0.17 4.33
N ASN A 93 -8.83 1.14 4.18
CA ASN A 93 -8.51 2.11 5.19
C ASN A 93 -9.01 3.47 4.71
N VAL A 94 -9.74 4.17 5.56
CA VAL A 94 -10.08 5.56 5.33
C VAL A 94 -9.68 6.35 6.56
N GLY A 95 -9.15 7.54 6.38
CA GLY A 95 -8.78 8.39 7.48
C GLY A 95 -8.83 9.85 7.08
N ILE A 96 -8.96 10.69 8.09
CA ILE A 96 -8.83 12.13 7.96
C ILE A 96 -7.80 12.58 8.98
N SER A 97 -6.85 13.39 8.55
CA SER A 97 -5.78 13.90 9.40
C SER A 97 -5.53 15.35 9.07
N GLY A 98 -5.14 16.14 10.05
CA GLY A 98 -4.86 17.53 9.80
C GLY A 98 -4.19 18.22 10.96
N THR A 99 -4.20 19.54 10.86
CA THR A 99 -3.72 20.45 11.89
C THR A 99 -4.83 21.42 12.29
N ALA A 100 -4.84 21.85 13.54
CA ALA A 100 -5.80 22.77 14.10
C ALA A 100 -5.08 23.79 15.02
N LEU A 101 -5.83 24.81 15.45
CA LEU A 101 -5.35 26.02 16.15
C LEU A 101 -4.48 26.94 15.27
N GLU A 102 -4.33 28.20 15.72
CA GLU A 102 -3.36 29.13 15.14
C GLU A 102 -1.96 28.51 15.11
N ASP A 103 -1.22 28.77 14.04
CA ASP A 103 0.11 28.24 13.75
C ASP A 103 0.21 26.70 13.69
N ASN A 104 -0.87 26.00 13.32
CA ASN A 104 -0.89 24.54 13.14
C ASN A 104 -0.42 23.77 14.39
N ARG A 105 -0.66 24.33 15.59
CA ARG A 105 -0.10 23.85 16.86
C ARG A 105 -0.66 22.51 17.36
N LEU A 106 -1.76 22.04 16.79
CA LEU A 106 -2.37 20.75 17.13
C LEU A 106 -2.40 19.86 15.89
N ASN A 107 -1.73 18.71 15.93
CA ASN A 107 -1.89 17.66 14.92
C ASN A 107 -2.95 16.64 15.39
N TRP A 108 -3.86 16.25 14.51
CA TRP A 108 -4.93 15.32 14.83
C TRP A 108 -5.21 14.38 13.65
N GLY A 109 -5.75 13.19 13.93
CA GLY A 109 -6.15 12.26 12.90
C GLY A 109 -7.06 11.15 13.41
N ILE A 110 -8.00 10.77 12.57
CA ILE A 110 -8.95 9.68 12.80
C ILE A 110 -8.81 8.73 11.63
N GLN A 111 -8.69 7.43 11.91
CA GLN A 111 -8.65 6.39 10.89
C GLN A 111 -9.64 5.28 11.21
N GLY A 112 -10.28 4.76 10.16
CA GLY A 112 -11.12 3.57 10.18
C GLY A 112 -10.55 2.54 9.22
N ARG A 113 -10.68 1.28 9.59
CA ARG A 113 -10.31 0.14 8.76
C ARG A 113 -11.49 -0.81 8.67
N VAL A 114 -11.79 -1.26 7.45
CA VAL A 114 -12.78 -2.29 7.18
C VAL A 114 -12.08 -3.46 6.51
N PHE A 115 -12.33 -4.66 7.04
CA PHE A 115 -11.85 -5.91 6.48
C PHE A 115 -12.97 -6.56 5.69
N GLN A 116 -12.67 -7.03 4.50
CA GLN A 116 -13.57 -7.79 3.65
C GLN A 116 -12.95 -9.19 3.45
N ARG A 117 -13.70 -10.21 3.88
CA ARG A 117 -13.37 -11.63 3.74
C ARG A 117 -13.97 -12.20 2.46
#